data_AF-A0A8X7SCW4-F1
#
_entry.id   AF-A0A8X7SCW4-F1
#
_cell.length_a   1.000
_cell.length_b   1.000
_cell.length_c   1.000
_cell.angle_alpha   90.00
_cell.angle_beta   90.00
_cell.angle_gamma   90.00
#
_symmetry.space_group_name_H-M   'P 1'
#
loop_
_entity.id
_entity.type
_entity.pdbx_description
1 polymer ?
#
loop_
_entity_poly.entity_id
_entity_poly.type
_entity_poly.pdbx_seq_one_letter_code
_entity_poly.pdbx_strand_id
1 'polypeptide(L)'
;MVALCIVYNRKLMRCSCLEDLGFLQLYCDTCKKFLADRLVEGSCPFKECNYDSARGDQCEKCGKLLNPTELKDPRCKVKKSERVYHSHQSRAFLSHGRAHSHQSRTLLYACV
;
A
#
# COMPACT_ATOMS: atom_id res chain seq x y z
N MET A 1 25.67 1.40 -4.94
CA MET A 1 24.32 1.75 -5.46
C MET A 1 23.40 2.45 -4.45
N VAL A 2 23.87 2.89 -3.28
CA VAL A 2 23.02 3.56 -2.26
C VAL A 2 23.03 5.11 -2.38
N ALA A 3 24.03 5.68 -3.07
CA ALA A 3 24.23 7.14 -3.16
C ALA A 3 23.25 7.86 -4.12
N LEU A 4 22.79 7.20 -5.19
CA LEU A 4 21.90 7.81 -6.19
C LEU A 4 20.50 8.13 -5.62
N CYS A 5 19.97 7.31 -4.71
CA CYS A 5 18.68 7.57 -4.08
C CYS A 5 18.72 8.78 -3.14
N ILE A 6 19.82 9.03 -2.43
CA ILE A 6 19.93 10.16 -1.48
C ILE A 6 19.98 11.51 -2.23
N VAL A 7 20.68 11.55 -3.37
CA VAL A 7 20.79 12.77 -4.19
C VAL A 7 19.45 13.11 -4.85
N TYR A 8 18.68 12.12 -5.32
CA TYR A 8 17.31 12.35 -5.81
C TYR A 8 16.38 12.90 -4.71
N ASN A 9 16.45 12.34 -3.50
CA ASN A 9 15.64 12.79 -2.36
C ASN A 9 15.92 14.26 -1.97
N ARG A 10 17.18 14.71 -2.01
CA ARG A 10 17.52 16.12 -1.70
C ARG A 10 16.96 17.11 -2.71
N LYS A 11 16.84 16.72 -3.99
CA LYS A 11 16.32 17.59 -5.05
C LYS A 11 14.79 17.68 -5.02
N LEU A 12 14.13 16.60 -4.58
CA LEU A 12 12.67 16.53 -4.41
C LEU A 12 12.16 17.43 -3.27
N MET A 13 12.91 17.61 -2.18
CA MET A 13 12.50 18.50 -1.07
C MET A 13 12.44 20.00 -1.42
N ARG A 14 13.00 20.43 -2.56
CA ARG A 14 12.94 21.84 -2.99
C ARG A 14 11.70 22.19 -3.80
N CYS A 15 10.94 21.20 -4.25
CA CYS A 15 9.67 21.42 -4.94
C CYS A 15 8.54 21.08 -3.96
N SER A 16 7.58 21.98 -3.78
CA SER A 16 6.38 21.78 -2.97
C SER A 16 5.41 20.80 -3.64
N CYS A 17 5.90 19.60 -3.95
CA CYS A 17 5.20 18.53 -4.65
C CYS A 17 5.05 17.27 -3.76
N LEU A 18 5.51 17.37 -2.50
CA LEU A 18 5.33 16.35 -1.48
C LEU A 18 4.04 16.66 -0.72
N GLU A 19 3.04 15.81 -0.94
CA GLU A 19 1.78 15.85 -0.21
C GLU A 19 1.81 14.73 0.83
N ASP A 20 1.53 15.06 2.09
CA ASP A 20 1.36 14.07 3.16
C ASP A 20 -0.07 13.53 3.07
N LEU A 21 -0.21 12.28 2.65
CA LEU A 21 -1.50 11.61 2.60
C LEU A 21 -1.52 10.53 3.69
N GLY A 22 -2.47 10.66 4.62
CA GLY A 22 -2.78 9.64 5.60
C GLY A 22 -3.63 8.52 4.98
N PHE A 23 -3.23 7.27 5.15
CA PHE A 23 -4.01 6.11 4.73
C PHE A 23 -4.08 5.06 5.85
N LEU A 24 -5.12 4.23 5.77
CA LEU A 24 -5.32 3.13 6.71
C LEU A 24 -4.49 1.93 6.28
N GLN A 25 -3.70 1.39 7.20
CA GLN A 25 -2.94 0.16 6.99
C GLN A 25 -3.11 -0.77 8.18
N LEU A 26 -3.12 -2.08 7.90
CA LEU A 26 -3.23 -3.08 8.96
C LEU A 26 -1.90 -3.26 9.68
N TYR A 27 -1.96 -3.26 11.01
CA TYR A 27 -0.82 -3.49 11.89
C TYR A 27 -1.00 -4.80 12.66
N CYS A 28 0.10 -5.54 12.83
CA CYS A 28 0.15 -6.76 13.60
C CYS A 28 1.06 -6.58 14.82
N ASP A 29 0.48 -6.70 16.02
CA ASP A 29 1.20 -6.54 17.29
C ASP A 29 2.29 -7.60 17.50
N THR A 30 2.01 -8.84 17.10
CA THR A 30 2.99 -9.94 17.24
C THR A 30 4.22 -9.74 16.37
N CYS A 31 4.01 -9.32 15.12
CA CYS A 31 5.11 -9.06 14.20
C CYS A 31 5.72 -7.66 14.38
N LYS A 32 5.10 -6.82 15.21
CA LYS A 32 5.43 -5.40 15.42
C LYS A 32 5.65 -4.62 14.11
N LYS A 33 4.86 -4.94 13.08
CA LYS A 33 5.04 -4.41 11.73
C LYS A 33 3.71 -4.19 11.03
N PHE A 34 3.72 -3.23 10.10
CA PHE A 34 2.63 -3.05 9.15
C PHE A 34 2.61 -4.20 8.16
N LEU A 35 1.42 -4.76 7.93
CA LEU A 35 1.23 -5.84 6.98
C LEU A 35 0.97 -5.25 5.59
N ALA A 36 1.53 -5.91 4.59
CA ALA A 36 1.11 -5.73 3.21
C ALA A 36 -0.15 -6.57 2.95
N ASP A 37 -0.96 -6.17 1.97
CA ASP A 37 -2.27 -6.77 1.67
C ASP A 37 -2.16 -8.30 1.45
N ARG A 38 -1.07 -8.76 0.82
CA ARG A 38 -0.77 -10.18 0.57
C ARG A 38 -0.53 -11.02 1.83
N LEU A 39 -0.27 -10.38 2.97
CA LEU A 39 -0.03 -11.04 4.26
C LEU A 39 -1.27 -11.04 5.16
N VAL A 40 -2.41 -10.55 4.64
CA VAL A 40 -3.68 -10.47 5.34
C VAL A 40 -4.64 -11.47 4.70
N GLU A 41 -5.21 -12.32 5.54
CA GLU A 41 -6.23 -13.30 5.16
C GLU A 41 -7.43 -13.15 6.10
N GLY A 42 -8.63 -13.46 5.64
CA GLY A 42 -9.83 -13.35 6.47
C GLY A 42 -11.08 -13.79 5.73
N SER A 43 -12.23 -13.53 6.33
CA SER A 43 -13.52 -13.90 5.77
C SER A 43 -14.03 -12.84 4.77
N CYS A 44 -14.45 -13.30 3.61
CA CYS A 44 -15.00 -12.48 2.53
C CYS A 44 -16.25 -11.71 3.02
N PRO A 45 -16.33 -10.39 2.83
CA PRO A 45 -17.47 -9.60 3.31
C PRO A 45 -18.77 -9.91 2.55
N PHE A 46 -18.67 -10.40 1.32
CA PHE A 46 -19.81 -10.74 0.47
C PHE A 46 -20.59 -11.94 1.03
N LYS A 47 -21.87 -11.71 1.34
CA LYS A 47 -22.79 -12.73 1.90
C LYS A 47 -22.98 -13.96 1.00
N GLU A 48 -22.91 -13.78 -0.31
CA GLU A 48 -23.03 -14.85 -1.31
C GLU A 48 -21.83 -15.79 -1.32
N CYS A 49 -20.68 -15.33 -0.81
CA CYS A 49 -19.42 -16.05 -0.88
C CYS A 49 -19.05 -16.68 0.47
N ASN A 50 -19.06 -15.86 1.53
CA ASN A 50 -18.70 -16.21 2.92
C ASN A 50 -17.48 -17.13 3.03
N TYR A 51 -16.44 -16.84 2.26
CA TYR A 51 -15.21 -17.62 2.22
C TYR A 51 -14.25 -17.17 3.31
N ASP A 52 -13.84 -18.08 4.20
CA ASP A 52 -13.06 -17.74 5.42
C ASP A 52 -11.56 -17.55 5.22
N SER A 53 -11.06 -17.76 4.01
CA SER A 53 -9.63 -17.64 3.68
C SER A 53 -9.42 -16.78 2.43
N ALA A 54 -10.24 -15.73 2.30
CA ALA A 54 -10.06 -14.71 1.28
C ALA A 54 -8.78 -13.90 1.57
N ARG A 55 -8.06 -13.50 0.52
CA ARG A 55 -6.92 -12.59 0.67
C ARG A 55 -7.39 -11.15 0.66
N GLY A 56 -6.54 -10.28 1.22
CA GLY A 56 -6.79 -8.86 1.28
C GLY A 56 -6.98 -8.18 -0.08
N ASP A 57 -6.44 -8.74 -1.16
CA ASP A 57 -6.48 -8.19 -2.53
C ASP A 57 -7.53 -8.86 -3.42
N GLN A 58 -7.68 -10.18 -3.31
CA GLN A 58 -8.62 -10.95 -4.13
C GLN A 58 -9.18 -12.16 -3.39
N CYS A 59 -10.48 -12.39 -3.57
CA CYS A 59 -11.10 -13.62 -3.10
C CYS A 59 -10.96 -14.75 -4.13
N GLU A 60 -10.39 -15.89 -3.74
CA GLU A 60 -10.23 -17.06 -4.63
C GLU A 60 -11.56 -17.73 -5.01
N LYS A 61 -12.62 -17.57 -4.18
CA LYS A 61 -13.93 -18.18 -4.43
C LYS A 61 -14.82 -17.38 -5.37
N CYS A 62 -14.84 -16.04 -5.24
CA CYS A 62 -15.70 -15.17 -6.07
C CYS A 62 -14.94 -14.33 -7.11
N GLY A 63 -13.60 -14.36 -7.11
CA GLY A 63 -12.75 -13.61 -8.03
C GLY A 63 -12.78 -12.09 -7.84
N LYS A 64 -13.61 -11.55 -6.93
CA LYS A 64 -13.75 -10.12 -6.69
C LYS A 64 -12.50 -9.55 -6.03
N LEU A 65 -12.14 -8.34 -6.45
CA LEU A 65 -11.14 -7.51 -5.80
C LEU A 65 -11.69 -7.04 -4.46
N LEU A 66 -10.87 -7.17 -3.43
CA LEU A 66 -11.17 -6.78 -2.06
C LEU A 66 -10.13 -5.79 -1.58
N ASN A 67 -10.49 -5.01 -0.57
CA ASN A 67 -9.52 -4.28 0.24
C ASN A 67 -9.28 -5.05 1.54
N PRO A 68 -8.03 -5.10 2.04
CA PRO A 68 -7.70 -5.76 3.31
C PRO A 68 -8.49 -5.18 4.49
N THR A 69 -8.86 -3.90 4.39
CA THR A 69 -9.63 -3.15 5.38
C THR A 69 -11.10 -3.61 5.48
N GLU A 70 -11.64 -4.23 4.42
CA GLU A 70 -13.04 -4.66 4.32
C GLU A 70 -13.25 -6.13 4.68
N LEU A 71 -12.17 -6.91 4.88
CA LEU A 71 -12.28 -8.31 5.28
C LEU A 71 -12.85 -8.44 6.69
N LYS A 72 -13.73 -9.42 6.87
CA LYS A 72 -14.24 -9.80 8.20
C LYS A 72 -13.19 -10.66 8.88
N ASP A 73 -12.95 -10.38 10.16
CA ASP A 73 -11.95 -11.11 10.96
C ASP A 73 -10.59 -11.23 10.24
N PRO A 74 -9.94 -10.10 9.92
CA PRO A 74 -8.64 -10.12 9.27
C PRO A 74 -7.61 -10.73 10.21
N ARG A 75 -6.76 -11.61 9.67
CA ARG A 75 -5.72 -12.35 10.37
C ARG A 75 -4.41 -12.21 9.61
N CYS A 76 -3.31 -12.30 10.36
CA CYS A 76 -2.00 -12.33 9.75
C CYS A 76 -1.70 -13.72 9.18
N LYS A 77 -1.39 -13.82 7.89
CA LYS A 77 -0.97 -15.07 7.23
C LYS A 77 0.26 -15.72 7.90
N VAL A 78 1.18 -14.88 8.39
CA VAL A 78 2.43 -15.32 9.06
C VAL A 78 2.13 -15.95 10.41
N LYS A 79 1.15 -15.40 11.14
CA LYS A 79 0.73 -15.82 12.48
C LYS A 79 -0.80 -15.95 12.47
N LYS A 80 -1.28 -17.07 11.92
CA LYS A 80 -2.71 -17.36 11.62
C LYS A 80 -3.68 -17.18 12.80
N SER A 81 -3.18 -17.06 14.03
CA SER A 81 -3.96 -16.97 15.26
C SER A 81 -4.18 -15.55 15.77
N GLU A 82 -3.53 -14.53 15.20
CA GLU A 82 -3.54 -13.18 15.80
C GLU A 82 -4.40 -12.18 15.04
N ARG A 83 -5.16 -11.38 15.80
CA ARG A 83 -5.95 -10.26 15.29
C ARG A 83 -5.04 -9.14 14.77
N VAL A 84 -5.47 -8.50 13.69
CA VAL A 84 -4.81 -7.31 13.14
C VAL A 84 -5.72 -6.10 13.32
N TYR A 85 -5.13 -4.91 13.50
CA TYR A 85 -5.86 -3.69 13.79
C TYR A 85 -5.61 -2.64 12.70
N HIS A 86 -6.57 -1.74 12.50
CA HIS A 86 -6.39 -0.60 11.60
C HIS A 86 -5.53 0.46 12.27
N SER A 87 -4.43 0.83 11.61
CA SER A 87 -3.55 1.91 12.03
C SER A 87 -3.52 2.98 10.97
N HIS A 88 -3.47 4.24 11.40
CA HIS A 88 -3.29 5.38 10.51
C HIS A 88 -1.79 5.55 10.20
N GLN A 89 -1.41 5.61 8.93
CA GLN A 89 -0.03 5.86 8.51
C GLN A 89 0.01 7.02 7.52
N SER A 90 0.90 7.97 7.77
CA SER A 90 1.24 9.04 6.83
C SER A 90 2.33 8.55 5.89
N ARG A 91 2.10 8.66 4.57
CA ARG A 91 3.17 8.54 3.56
C ARG A 91 3.16 9.79 2.71
N ALA A 92 4.37 10.30 2.47
CA ALA A 92 4.56 11.40 1.55
C ALA A 92 4.56 10.83 0.12
N PHE A 93 3.65 11.32 -0.72
CA PHE A 93 3.57 10.96 -2.13
C PHE A 93 4.16 12.07 -3.00
N LEU A 94 4.77 11.67 -4.10
CA LEU A 94 5.21 12.61 -5.13
C LEU A 94 4.02 12.87 -6.06
N SER A 95 3.50 14.09 -6.09
CA SER A 95 2.43 14.44 -7.02
C SER A 95 2.91 14.32 -8.46
N HIS A 96 2.30 13.42 -9.24
CA HIS A 96 2.62 13.22 -10.66
C HIS A 96 2.02 14.30 -11.57
N GLY A 97 1.44 15.36 -11.00
CA GLY A 97 0.62 16.34 -11.69
C GLY A 97 1.04 17.77 -11.38
N ARG A 98 2.21 18.20 -11.88
CA ARG A 98 2.52 19.58 -12.30
C ARG A 98 3.97 19.67 -12.80
N ALA A 99 4.25 19.04 -13.93
CA ALA A 99 5.41 19.38 -14.76
C ALA A 99 4.95 20.29 -15.91
N HIS A 100 4.56 21.53 -15.60
CA HIS A 100 4.36 22.55 -16.64
C HIS A 100 5.65 23.35 -16.84
N SER A 101 6.23 23.14 -18.03
CA SER A 101 7.05 24.05 -18.81
C SER A 101 8.26 24.72 -18.15
N HIS A 102 9.46 24.18 -18.40
CA HIS A 102 10.58 24.96 -18.94
C HIS A 102 11.55 24.04 -19.71
N GLN A 103 11.24 23.88 -21.00
CA GLN A 103 12.16 23.98 -22.14
C GLN A 103 13.59 23.40 -22.00
N SER A 104 13.78 22.18 -22.52
CA SER A 104 14.61 21.91 -23.71
C SER A 104 15.13 20.46 -23.68
N ARG A 105 14.60 19.68 -24.63
CA ARG A 105 15.22 18.56 -25.36
C ARG A 105 16.44 17.91 -24.70
N THR A 106 16.28 16.70 -24.15
CA THR A 106 17.05 15.49 -24.53
C THR A 106 16.39 14.26 -23.87
N LEU A 107 15.61 13.55 -24.69
CA LEU A 107 15.39 12.10 -24.73
C LEU A 107 15.38 11.28 -23.43
N LEU A 108 14.16 10.87 -23.07
CA LEU A 108 13.76 9.48 -22.84
C LEU A 108 14.86 8.51 -22.35
N TYR A 109 14.91 8.26 -21.05
CA TYR A 109 14.99 6.90 -20.54
C TYR A 109 13.86 6.72 -19.54
N ALA A 110 12.75 6.20 -20.06
CA ALA A 110 11.60 5.78 -19.27
C ALA A 110 11.99 4.56 -18.42
N CYS A 111 11.48 4.55 -17.19
CA CYS A 111 11.20 3.32 -16.46
C CYS A 111 10.48 2.32 -17.39
N VAL A 112 11.19 1.26 -17.78
CA VAL A 112 10.65 -0.10 -17.92
C VAL A 112 11.60 -1.01 -17.18
#